data_AF-A0A956KZ51-F1
#
_entry.id   AF-A0A956KZ51-F1
#
_cell.length_a   1.000
_cell.length_b   1.000
_cell.length_c   1.000
_cell.angle_alpha   90.00
_cell.angle_beta   90.00
_cell.angle_gamma   90.00
#
_symmetry.space_group_name_H-M   'P 1'
#
loop_
_entity.id
_entity.type
_entity.pdbx_description
1 polymer ?
#
loop_
_entity_poly.entity_id
_entity_poly.type
_entity_poly.pdbx_seq_one_letter_code
_entity_poly.pdbx_strand_id
1 'polypeptide(L)'
;MTTFGDPSADASGNPPTTSTTQTSGSSETSSDTEMGSGSDSSGGNTSNATTDPSSDSSGSPADEQPEDGMYSECASGVDCIGLTSCVAVPGAPAGGFCSNTGCGNPVVDCDANPGTSSTANVACVDNGTGALVCALDCAGGLTCPGGMECLALGAAMVCA
;
A
#
# COMPACT_ATOMS: atom_id res chain seq x y z
N MET A 1 13.74 -57.94 11.96
CA MET A 1 12.28 -58.04 11.86
C MET A 1 11.75 -56.61 11.82
N THR A 2 11.69 -56.04 10.60
CA THR A 2 10.43 -55.69 9.88
C THR A 2 9.70 -54.54 10.58
N THR A 3 9.57 -53.35 10.00
CA THR A 3 8.81 -53.10 8.77
C THR A 3 9.22 -51.79 8.09
N PHE A 4 9.44 -51.88 6.77
CA PHE A 4 9.49 -50.75 5.84
C PHE A 4 8.06 -50.48 5.35
N GLY A 5 7.64 -49.21 5.34
CA GLY A 5 6.34 -48.78 4.81
C GLY A 5 6.51 -47.53 3.97
N ASP A 6 6.64 -47.72 2.66
CA ASP A 6 6.41 -46.73 1.61
C ASP A 6 5.07 -47.07 0.96
N PRO A 7 4.18 -46.09 0.76
CA PRO A 7 3.50 -46.05 -0.53
C PRO A 7 3.56 -44.66 -1.17
N SER A 8 4.25 -44.63 -2.29
CA SER A 8 4.11 -43.70 -3.40
C SER A 8 2.65 -43.45 -3.77
N ALA A 9 2.26 -42.17 -3.92
CA ALA A 9 1.07 -41.77 -4.67
C ALA A 9 1.44 -40.62 -5.61
N ASP A 10 1.58 -41.00 -6.88
CA ASP A 10 1.64 -40.14 -8.06
C ASP A 10 0.27 -39.47 -8.26
N ALA A 11 0.26 -38.14 -8.41
CA ALA A 11 -0.88 -37.40 -8.94
C ALA A 11 -0.35 -36.30 -9.87
N SER A 12 0.04 -36.72 -11.06
CA SER A 12 0.23 -35.86 -12.23
C SER A 12 -1.10 -35.21 -12.63
N GLY A 13 -1.20 -33.88 -12.51
CA GLY A 13 -2.36 -33.08 -12.95
C GLY A 13 -1.90 -31.76 -13.57
N ASN A 14 -1.82 -31.73 -14.90
CA ASN A 14 -1.49 -30.54 -15.69
C ASN A 14 -2.53 -29.40 -15.52
N PRO A 15 -2.13 -28.14 -15.76
CA PRO A 15 -2.97 -26.96 -15.52
C PRO A 15 -4.06 -26.77 -16.60
N PRO A 16 -5.23 -26.20 -16.26
CA PRO A 16 -6.14 -25.65 -17.27
C PRO A 16 -5.63 -24.29 -17.77
N THR A 17 -5.18 -24.26 -19.02
CA THR A 17 -5.15 -23.05 -19.86
C THR A 17 -6.54 -22.81 -20.43
N THR A 18 -7.17 -21.66 -20.13
CA THR A 18 -8.35 -21.20 -20.87
C THR A 18 -8.25 -19.71 -21.18
N SER A 19 -8.55 -19.43 -22.44
CA SER A 19 -8.38 -18.23 -23.23
C SER A 19 -9.21 -17.01 -22.84
N THR A 20 -8.57 -15.85 -22.98
CA THR A 20 -9.02 -14.60 -23.63
C THR A 20 -10.52 -14.32 -23.77
N THR A 21 -10.98 -13.24 -23.13
CA THR A 21 -12.09 -12.41 -23.62
C THR A 21 -11.58 -11.00 -23.85
N GLN A 22 -11.53 -10.60 -25.12
CA GLN A 22 -11.42 -9.21 -25.55
C GLN A 22 -12.77 -8.52 -25.36
N THR A 23 -12.79 -7.37 -24.70
CA THR A 23 -13.93 -6.45 -24.75
C THR A 23 -13.45 -5.14 -25.34
N SER A 24 -13.69 -4.98 -26.64
CA SER A 24 -13.65 -3.70 -27.33
C SER A 24 -14.95 -2.96 -27.03
N GLY A 25 -14.86 -1.78 -26.40
CA GLY A 25 -15.97 -0.87 -26.19
C GLY A 25 -15.56 0.55 -26.56
N SER A 26 -15.80 0.92 -27.82
CA SER A 26 -15.71 2.30 -28.31
C SER A 26 -17.08 2.97 -28.20
N SER A 27 -17.15 4.19 -27.66
CA SER A 27 -18.19 5.23 -27.84
C SER A 27 -17.71 6.45 -27.01
N GLU A 28 -17.07 7.47 -27.57
CA GLU A 28 -17.63 8.60 -28.33
C GLU A 28 -18.78 9.32 -27.61
N THR A 29 -18.45 10.41 -26.91
CA THR A 29 -19.38 11.53 -26.70
C THR A 29 -18.61 12.84 -26.83
N SER A 30 -18.88 13.53 -27.93
CA SER A 30 -18.50 14.92 -28.18
C SER A 30 -19.36 15.89 -27.35
N SER A 31 -18.84 17.12 -27.26
CA SER A 31 -19.58 18.39 -27.43
C SER A 31 -19.81 19.33 -26.23
N ASP A 32 -19.15 20.48 -26.35
CA ASP A 32 -19.64 21.86 -26.18
C ASP A 32 -19.73 22.45 -24.74
N THR A 33 -18.83 23.39 -24.38
CA THR A 33 -18.94 24.87 -24.50
C THR A 33 -19.40 25.47 -23.15
N GLU A 34 -18.69 26.45 -22.57
CA GLU A 34 -19.13 27.85 -22.45
C GLU A 34 -18.04 28.72 -21.79
N MET A 35 -17.97 29.97 -22.23
CA MET A 35 -17.03 31.02 -21.83
C MET A 35 -17.37 31.62 -20.45
N GLY A 36 -16.36 32.13 -19.73
CA GLY A 36 -16.56 32.96 -18.53
C GLY A 36 -15.39 33.90 -18.26
N SER A 37 -15.44 35.10 -18.85
CA SER A 37 -14.59 36.25 -18.52
C SER A 37 -14.97 36.87 -17.17
N GLY A 38 -13.99 37.29 -16.37
CA GLY A 38 -14.22 38.10 -15.16
C GLY A 38 -12.96 38.82 -14.67
N SER A 39 -12.99 40.14 -14.71
CA SER A 39 -11.91 41.13 -14.60
C SER A 39 -11.29 41.38 -13.21
N ASP A 40 -10.02 41.80 -13.26
CA ASP A 40 -9.28 42.84 -12.50
C ASP A 40 -9.71 43.24 -11.07
N SER A 41 -8.74 43.27 -10.14
CA SER A 41 -8.51 44.44 -9.26
C SER A 41 -7.16 44.39 -8.51
N SER A 42 -6.36 45.42 -8.75
CA SER A 42 -5.09 45.77 -8.10
C SER A 42 -5.26 46.24 -6.65
N GLY A 43 -4.28 45.97 -5.79
CA GLY A 43 -4.15 46.63 -4.49
C GLY A 43 -2.93 46.13 -3.71
N GLY A 44 -1.83 46.87 -3.76
CA GLY A 44 -0.57 46.51 -3.11
C GLY A 44 -0.53 46.79 -1.60
N ASN A 45 0.51 46.28 -0.95
CA ASN A 45 1.29 47.06 0.03
C ASN A 45 2.63 46.37 0.34
N THR A 46 3.68 47.19 0.33
CA THR A 46 5.07 46.91 0.71
C THR A 46 5.22 46.71 2.21
N SER A 47 6.00 45.71 2.65
CA SER A 47 7.08 45.85 3.66
C SER A 47 7.77 44.52 3.97
N ASN A 48 8.98 44.38 3.43
CA ASN A 48 10.22 43.99 4.12
C ASN A 48 10.13 43.07 5.37
N ALA A 49 10.37 41.77 5.19
CA ALA A 49 10.99 40.88 6.18
C ALA A 49 11.84 39.84 5.40
N THR A 50 13.16 40.05 5.36
CA THR A 50 14.15 39.21 6.05
C THR A 50 14.28 37.80 5.43
N THR A 51 15.39 37.63 4.71
CA THR A 51 16.09 36.41 4.29
C THR A 51 15.79 35.15 5.14
N ASP A 52 15.33 34.06 4.51
CA ASP A 52 15.96 32.72 4.48
C ASP A 52 15.18 31.77 3.53
N PRO A 53 15.75 30.64 3.10
CA PRO A 53 16.00 30.28 1.71
C PRO A 53 14.79 29.61 1.05
N SER A 54 14.82 29.65 -0.28
CA SER A 54 14.02 28.84 -1.18
C SER A 54 13.73 27.43 -0.65
N SER A 55 12.46 27.15 -0.41
CA SER A 55 11.90 25.81 -0.55
C SER A 55 10.52 25.97 -1.15
N ASP A 56 10.51 26.60 -2.33
CA ASP A 56 9.49 26.39 -3.34
C ASP A 56 9.63 24.93 -3.80
N SER A 57 9.26 23.99 -2.93
CA SER A 57 9.09 22.59 -3.31
C SER A 57 7.78 22.53 -4.08
N SER A 58 7.87 22.92 -5.34
CA SER A 58 7.11 22.29 -6.42
C SER A 58 7.59 20.84 -6.54
N GLY A 59 7.39 20.07 -5.47
CA GLY A 59 7.87 18.70 -5.27
C GLY A 59 6.75 17.74 -5.59
N SER A 60 7.09 16.67 -6.30
CA SER A 60 6.29 15.50 -6.63
C SER A 60 5.27 15.11 -5.56
N PRO A 61 4.12 14.48 -5.93
CA PRO A 61 3.19 13.96 -4.93
C PRO A 61 3.99 13.19 -3.89
N ALA A 62 3.87 13.59 -2.63
CA ALA A 62 4.56 12.94 -1.55
C ALA A 62 4.22 11.44 -1.63
N ASP A 63 5.20 10.58 -1.36
CA ASP A 63 5.01 9.14 -1.22
C ASP A 63 4.11 8.88 0.01
N GLU A 64 2.87 9.34 -0.03
CA GLU A 64 1.91 9.28 1.08
C GLU A 64 1.37 7.85 1.20
N GLN A 65 1.09 7.46 2.43
CA GLN A 65 0.36 6.24 2.71
C GLN A 65 -0.93 6.21 1.87
N PRO A 66 -1.28 5.08 1.23
CA PRO A 66 -2.50 4.98 0.44
C PRO A 66 -3.73 5.38 1.25
N GLU A 67 -4.63 6.17 0.66
CA GLU A 67 -5.92 6.53 1.28
C GLU A 67 -6.82 5.30 1.44
N ASP A 68 -6.68 4.32 0.54
CA ASP A 68 -7.45 3.08 0.53
C ASP A 68 -6.63 1.87 0.06
N GLY A 69 -7.16 0.68 0.34
CA GLY A 69 -6.55 -0.58 -0.07
C GLY A 69 -5.47 -1.10 0.89
N MET A 70 -4.52 -1.87 0.36
CA MET A 70 -3.52 -2.54 1.19
C MET A 70 -2.51 -1.51 1.67
N TYR A 71 -2.16 -1.57 2.96
CA TYR A 71 -1.33 -0.60 3.67
C TYR A 71 -1.99 0.74 3.98
N SER A 72 -3.27 0.94 3.63
CA SER A 72 -3.98 2.15 4.06
C SER A 72 -4.13 2.21 5.57
N GLU A 73 -4.24 3.42 6.12
CA GLU A 73 -4.40 3.59 7.56
C GLU A 73 -5.74 3.02 8.04
N CYS A 74 -5.76 2.44 9.25
CA CYS A 74 -7.00 1.96 9.84
C CYS A 74 -6.94 1.96 11.37
N ALA A 75 -8.07 2.32 11.96
CA ALA A 75 -8.30 2.14 13.39
C ALA A 75 -8.98 0.78 13.68
N SER A 76 -9.67 0.22 12.70
CA SER A 76 -10.47 -0.99 12.84
C SER A 76 -10.69 -1.71 11.51
N GLY A 77 -11.10 -2.97 11.57
CA GLY A 77 -11.33 -3.77 10.36
C GLY A 77 -12.45 -3.24 9.45
N VAL A 78 -13.34 -2.37 9.94
CA VAL A 78 -14.39 -1.76 9.10
C VAL A 78 -13.86 -0.67 8.19
N ASP A 79 -12.67 -0.14 8.48
CA ASP A 79 -12.01 0.90 7.67
C ASP A 79 -11.32 0.29 6.43
N CYS A 80 -11.08 -1.03 6.44
CA CYS A 80 -10.41 -1.76 5.37
C CYS A 80 -11.39 -2.24 4.29
N ILE A 81 -11.91 -1.30 3.49
CA ILE A 81 -12.86 -1.63 2.42
C ILE A 81 -12.21 -2.55 1.38
N GLY A 82 -12.79 -3.74 1.19
CA GLY A 82 -12.29 -4.73 0.22
C GLY A 82 -11.13 -5.60 0.72
N LEU A 83 -10.68 -5.41 1.97
CA LEU A 83 -9.64 -6.20 2.61
C LEU A 83 -10.13 -6.89 3.87
N THR A 84 -9.30 -7.79 4.38
CA THR A 84 -9.75 -8.78 5.37
C THR A 84 -9.57 -8.31 6.81
N SER A 85 -8.55 -7.50 7.13
CA SER A 85 -8.32 -7.05 8.52
C SER A 85 -7.51 -5.77 8.63
N CYS A 86 -7.80 -5.00 9.68
CA CYS A 86 -6.90 -3.97 10.18
C CYS A 86 -5.87 -4.62 11.11
N VAL A 87 -4.59 -4.39 10.83
CA VAL A 87 -3.47 -4.89 11.65
C VAL A 87 -3.06 -3.80 12.60
N ALA A 88 -3.42 -3.96 13.87
CA ALA A 88 -3.06 -2.99 14.90
C ALA A 88 -1.55 -3.03 15.18
N VAL A 89 -0.89 -1.89 15.03
CA VAL A 89 0.55 -1.74 15.30
C VAL A 89 0.73 -0.77 16.48
N PRO A 90 1.25 -1.24 17.62
CA PRO A 90 1.48 -0.37 18.77
C PRO A 90 2.42 0.77 18.42
N GLY A 91 1.95 2.02 18.60
CA GLY A 91 2.72 3.22 18.31
C GLY A 91 2.50 3.80 16.92
N ALA A 92 1.75 3.13 16.04
CA ALA A 92 1.34 3.70 14.75
C ALA A 92 0.37 4.87 14.97
N PRO A 93 0.51 5.98 14.21
CA PRO A 93 -0.29 7.18 14.38
C PRO A 93 -1.80 6.94 14.17
N ALA A 94 -2.15 6.07 13.23
CA ALA A 94 -3.54 5.70 12.94
C ALA A 94 -4.02 4.44 13.67
N GLY A 95 -3.17 3.83 14.50
CA GLY A 95 -3.44 2.59 15.22
C GLY A 95 -3.10 1.31 14.44
N GLY A 96 -3.03 1.36 13.11
CA GLY A 96 -2.67 0.21 12.29
C GLY A 96 -2.77 0.46 10.79
N PHE A 97 -2.64 -0.62 10.02
CA PHE A 97 -2.75 -0.61 8.56
C PHE A 97 -3.63 -1.76 8.03
N CYS A 98 -4.26 -1.55 6.89
CA CYS A 98 -5.11 -2.55 6.25
C CYS A 98 -4.28 -3.62 5.54
N SER A 99 -4.65 -4.88 5.75
CA SER A 99 -3.94 -6.01 5.18
C SER A 99 -4.84 -7.23 4.95
N ASN A 100 -4.39 -8.12 4.07
CA ASN A 100 -4.97 -9.44 3.93
C ASN A 100 -4.37 -10.41 4.94
N THR A 101 -5.23 -11.26 5.51
CA THR A 101 -4.82 -12.37 6.38
C THR A 101 -4.59 -13.63 5.55
N GLY A 102 -3.73 -14.52 6.04
CA GLY A 102 -3.41 -15.77 5.36
C GLY A 102 -2.33 -15.62 4.28
N CYS A 103 -1.46 -14.60 4.41
CA CYS A 103 -0.32 -14.42 3.52
C CYS A 103 0.59 -15.65 3.55
N GLY A 104 0.71 -16.35 2.41
CA GLY A 104 1.60 -17.50 2.24
C GLY A 104 2.77 -17.21 1.31
N ASN A 105 2.58 -16.30 0.35
CA ASN A 105 3.58 -15.84 -0.59
C ASN A 105 3.45 -14.32 -0.80
N PRO A 106 4.41 -13.51 -0.32
CA PRO A 106 4.29 -12.06 -0.38
C PRO A 106 4.31 -11.49 -1.81
N VAL A 107 4.80 -12.25 -2.80
CA VAL A 107 4.82 -11.80 -4.21
C VAL A 107 3.44 -11.93 -4.87
N VAL A 108 2.58 -12.80 -4.33
CA VAL A 108 1.27 -13.12 -4.92
C VAL A 108 0.13 -12.58 -4.07
N ASP A 109 0.27 -12.65 -2.75
CA ASP A 109 -0.80 -12.33 -1.81
C ASP A 109 -0.80 -10.85 -1.38
N CYS A 110 0.32 -10.16 -1.59
CA CYS A 110 0.50 -8.78 -1.16
C CYS A 110 0.65 -7.83 -2.34
N ASP A 111 0.16 -6.62 -2.16
CA ASP A 111 0.36 -5.54 -3.11
C ASP A 111 1.81 -5.05 -3.04
N ALA A 112 2.28 -4.58 -4.18
CA ALA A 112 3.60 -3.96 -4.29
C ALA A 112 3.71 -2.77 -3.32
N ASN A 113 4.95 -2.47 -2.93
CA ASN A 113 5.23 -1.33 -2.08
C ASN A 113 4.68 -0.04 -2.71
N PRO A 114 3.77 0.69 -2.03
CA PRO A 114 3.12 1.88 -2.58
C PRO A 114 4.06 3.08 -2.68
N GLY A 115 5.15 3.10 -1.90
CA GLY A 115 6.12 4.21 -1.92
C GLY A 115 7.19 4.01 -3.01
N THR A 116 7.26 4.93 -3.96
CA THR A 116 8.36 5.04 -4.93
C THR A 116 9.70 5.39 -4.29
N SER A 117 9.68 6.11 -3.16
CA SER A 117 10.86 6.41 -2.33
C SER A 117 11.12 5.39 -1.22
N SER A 118 10.20 4.43 -1.03
CA SER A 118 10.31 3.40 0.01
C SER A 118 11.27 2.30 -0.45
N THR A 119 12.09 1.82 0.48
CA THR A 119 12.98 0.66 0.25
C THR A 119 12.54 -0.56 1.04
N ALA A 120 11.46 -0.45 1.81
CA ALA A 120 10.86 -1.55 2.54
C ALA A 120 10.41 -2.67 1.58
N ASN A 121 10.58 -3.92 2.00
CA ASN A 121 10.21 -5.07 1.19
C ASN A 121 8.85 -5.61 1.60
N VAL A 122 8.05 -6.03 0.63
CA VAL A 122 6.78 -6.69 0.93
C VAL A 122 7.06 -8.08 1.52
N ALA A 123 6.45 -8.39 2.67
CA ALA A 123 6.66 -9.64 3.39
C ALA A 123 5.37 -10.14 4.07
N CYS A 124 5.28 -11.47 4.25
CA CYS A 124 4.31 -12.07 5.13
C CYS A 124 4.86 -12.06 6.56
N VAL A 125 4.25 -11.29 7.45
CA VAL A 125 4.65 -11.16 8.85
C VAL A 125 3.57 -11.68 9.78
N ASP A 126 3.96 -12.19 10.94
CA ASP A 126 3.00 -12.58 11.96
C ASP A 126 2.46 -11.33 12.67
N ASN A 127 1.13 -11.19 12.73
CA ASN A 127 0.49 -10.05 13.39
C ASN A 127 0.46 -10.13 14.93
N GLY A 128 1.20 -11.07 15.53
CA GLY A 128 1.20 -11.37 16.96
C GLY A 128 0.08 -12.32 17.41
N THR A 129 -0.79 -12.77 16.50
CA THR A 129 -1.89 -13.70 16.80
C THR A 129 -1.72 -15.07 16.13
N GLY A 130 -0.60 -15.32 15.45
CA GLY A 130 -0.38 -16.55 14.68
C GLY A 130 -0.88 -16.47 13.24
N ALA A 131 -1.45 -15.33 12.82
CA ALA A 131 -1.90 -15.10 11.45
C ALA A 131 -0.87 -14.30 10.68
N LEU A 132 -0.49 -14.80 9.50
CA LEU A 132 0.39 -14.09 8.59
C LEU A 132 -0.40 -13.04 7.80
N VAL A 133 0.13 -11.83 7.77
CA VAL A 133 -0.43 -10.67 7.08
C VAL A 133 0.61 -10.05 6.14
N CYS A 134 0.13 -9.37 5.10
CA CYS A 134 0.98 -8.60 4.20
C CYS A 134 1.42 -7.30 4.87
N ALA A 135 2.73 -7.11 5.02
CA ALA A 135 3.29 -5.87 5.55
C ALA A 135 4.53 -5.45 4.77
N LEU A 136 4.92 -4.19 4.92
CA LEU A 136 6.19 -3.69 4.41
C LEU A 136 7.25 -3.87 5.50
N ASP A 137 8.14 -4.85 5.33
CA ASP A 137 9.28 -5.08 6.22
C ASP A 137 10.32 -3.98 6.04
N CYS A 138 10.56 -3.25 7.13
CA CYS A 138 11.56 -2.19 7.20
C CYS A 138 12.80 -2.61 8.00
N ALA A 139 12.97 -3.91 8.26
CA ALA A 139 14.09 -4.42 9.02
C ALA A 139 15.43 -4.10 8.32
N GLY A 140 16.49 -3.93 9.10
CA GLY A 140 17.81 -3.57 8.56
C GLY A 140 17.96 -2.09 8.16
N GLY A 141 17.02 -1.23 8.55
CA GLY A 141 17.08 0.21 8.30
C GLY A 141 16.57 0.63 6.93
N LEU A 142 15.65 -0.17 6.35
CA LEU A 142 14.94 0.22 5.15
C LEU A 142 13.96 1.35 5.45
N THR A 143 13.72 2.19 4.45
CA THR A 143 12.86 3.37 4.57
C THR A 143 11.42 3.00 4.23
N CYS A 144 10.49 3.40 5.10
CA CYS A 144 9.06 3.25 4.87
C CYS A 144 8.53 4.29 3.87
N PRO A 145 7.36 4.05 3.25
CA PRO A 145 6.64 5.10 2.54
C PRO A 145 6.40 6.30 3.46
N GLY A 146 6.29 7.50 2.87
CA GLY A 146 5.99 8.71 3.63
C GLY A 146 4.68 8.58 4.41
N GLY A 147 4.67 9.15 5.62
CA GLY A 147 3.56 9.01 6.56
C GLY A 147 3.59 7.75 7.42
N MET A 148 4.41 6.75 7.06
CA MET A 148 4.59 5.53 7.84
C MET A 148 5.90 5.55 8.63
N GLU A 149 5.87 4.93 9.80
CA GLU A 149 7.04 4.73 10.67
C GLU A 149 7.42 3.26 10.74
N CYS A 150 8.73 2.98 10.88
CA CYS A 150 9.22 1.62 11.05
C CYS A 150 9.01 1.18 12.50
N LEU A 151 7.95 0.42 12.74
CA LEU A 151 7.46 0.04 14.06
C LEU A 151 7.53 -1.46 14.29
N ALA A 152 7.62 -1.86 15.55
CA ALA A 152 7.68 -3.27 15.92
C ALA A 152 6.26 -3.89 15.88
N LEU A 153 6.11 -4.96 15.10
CA LEU A 153 4.92 -5.83 15.10
C LEU A 153 5.34 -7.24 15.50
N GLY A 154 5.11 -7.59 16.77
CA GLY A 154 5.58 -8.85 17.33
C GLY A 154 7.11 -8.95 17.30
N ALA A 155 7.63 -9.86 16.48
CA ALA A 155 9.08 -10.07 16.29
C ALA A 155 9.65 -9.40 15.02
N ALA A 156 8.80 -8.77 14.20
CA ALA A 156 9.18 -8.13 12.94
C ALA A 156 9.14 -6.60 13.06
N MET A 157 9.78 -5.91 12.10
CA MET A 157 9.73 -4.45 11.96
C MET A 157 8.96 -4.12 10.68
N VAL A 158 7.86 -3.38 10.80
CA VAL A 158 6.94 -3.09 9.70
C VAL A 158 6.68 -1.60 9.56
N CYS A 159 6.39 -1.14 8.36
CA CYS A 159 5.90 0.21 8.11
C CYS A 159 4.42 0.31 8.47
N ALA A 160 4.07 1.23 9.37
CA ALA A 160 2.72 1.48 9.84
C ALA A 160 2.53 2.92 10.33
#